data_AF-A0A6J2TJ10-F1
#
_entry.id   AF-A0A6J2TJ10-F1
#
_cell.length_a   1.000
_cell.length_b   1.000
_cell.length_c   1.000
_cell.angle_alpha   90.00
_cell.angle_beta   90.00
_cell.angle_gamma   90.00
#
_symmetry.space_group_name_H-M   'P 1'
#
loop_
_entity.id
_entity.type
_entity.pdbx_description
1 polymer ?
#
loop_
_entity_poly.entity_id
_entity_poly.type
_entity_poly.pdbx_seq_one_letter_code
_entity_poly.pdbx_strand_id
1 'polypeptide(L)'
;MHGIRHISKLLKTSSVHILPVVDRYNSLRHIKTVVSRMPSVTTTTTAATIDPAIIAALGQPPRMRENPAFTKVDNPEFYSIFTPELEALVGLFKKYNYELRIAGGAVRDILMNIKPKDIDFATTATPDQMKEMFTAEEVRMINAKGEKHGTITPRINNKENFEVTTLRIDVRTDGRHADVVFTTDWQLDANRRDLTINSMFLGFDGTVYDYFFGYEDLQQRRVVFVGEADVRIKEDYLRILRYFRFYGRIARDGSSHDATTLAAIAENAAGLARISGERIWTELQKIVVGNYARELVLEMHKCGLTEHCGLPAQPNVAEFERLCEDLQKFDQPHYPILFLIALLHTTEDAMKMHERLKLSAYERDLALFITQQRERIGTEYNTLRDYQKLSLQPNAKRDYVEQLLKYANKAELYNQLKAWQTPNFPINGHTLKSHGLVGKKMGLVLAQLRLIWADSDFLLTADQLIEKHLPEVLEQLRTPPSTPNKKQRTK
;
A
#
# COMPACT_ATOMS: atom_id res chain seq x y z
N MET A 1 -18.29 43.83 22.32
CA MET A 1 -18.70 45.06 23.06
C MET A 1 -17.43 45.82 23.43
N HIS A 2 -17.42 47.13 23.13
CA HIS A 2 -16.35 48.12 23.37
C HIS A 2 -15.04 47.84 22.60
N GLY A 3 -14.56 48.66 21.66
CA GLY A 3 -14.89 50.02 21.25
C GLY A 3 -13.57 50.73 20.92
N ILE A 4 -13.40 51.24 19.69
CA ILE A 4 -13.39 52.70 19.41
C ILE A 4 -11.98 53.32 19.60
N ARG A 5 -11.33 54.08 18.71
CA ARG A 5 -11.67 54.74 17.44
C ARG A 5 -10.38 55.41 16.89
N HIS A 6 -10.24 55.50 15.55
CA HIS A 6 -9.90 56.70 14.74
C HIS A 6 -8.59 57.51 14.99
N ILE A 7 -7.91 58.20 14.04
CA ILE A 7 -8.24 58.69 12.69
C ILE A 7 -6.97 59.30 12.02
N SER A 8 -6.87 59.22 10.67
CA SER A 8 -6.44 60.30 9.72
C SER A 8 -4.99 60.83 9.76
N LYS A 9 -4.32 61.28 8.69
CA LYS A 9 -4.57 61.54 7.24
C LYS A 9 -3.18 61.81 6.65
N LEU A 10 -2.96 61.46 5.37
CA LEU A 10 -2.35 62.41 4.42
C LEU A 10 -2.69 62.01 2.98
N LEU A 11 -3.16 63.03 2.25
CA LEU A 11 -3.76 63.03 0.92
C LEU A 11 -2.70 63.19 -0.19
N LYS A 12 -2.99 62.67 -1.40
CA LYS A 12 -3.24 63.42 -2.66
C LYS A 12 -3.03 62.52 -3.90
N THR A 13 -4.12 62.13 -4.58
CA THR A 13 -4.69 62.64 -5.86
C THR A 13 -4.13 61.99 -7.13
N SER A 14 -4.99 61.29 -7.87
CA SER A 14 -5.44 61.69 -9.22
C SER A 14 -6.55 60.75 -9.73
N SER A 15 -7.58 61.34 -10.33
CA SER A 15 -8.88 60.76 -10.66
C SER A 15 -9.02 60.44 -12.15
N VAL A 16 -9.68 59.34 -12.52
CA VAL A 16 -10.46 59.22 -13.78
C VAL A 16 -11.73 58.39 -13.50
N HIS A 17 -12.86 58.89 -14.01
CA HIS A 17 -14.24 58.51 -13.72
C HIS A 17 -14.71 57.18 -14.34
N ILE A 18 -15.63 56.51 -13.64
CA ILE A 18 -16.50 55.41 -14.10
C ILE A 18 -17.95 55.83 -13.86
N LEU A 19 -18.85 55.59 -14.83
CA LEU A 19 -20.31 55.50 -14.61
C LEU A 19 -20.89 54.29 -15.38
N PRO A 20 -21.99 53.68 -14.89
CA PRO A 20 -22.46 52.36 -15.30
C PRO A 20 -23.62 52.41 -16.32
N VAL A 21 -23.78 51.33 -17.10
CA VAL A 21 -24.91 51.15 -18.04
C VAL A 21 -25.88 50.09 -17.51
N VAL A 22 -27.15 50.46 -17.57
CA VAL A 22 -28.38 49.75 -17.18
C VAL A 22 -28.98 49.03 -18.41
N ASP A 23 -29.83 48.04 -18.13
CA ASP A 23 -30.83 47.38 -19.00
C ASP A 23 -30.36 46.42 -20.11
N ARG A 24 -30.72 45.13 -19.93
CA ARG A 24 -31.76 44.52 -20.77
C ARG A 24 -32.28 43.16 -20.26
N TYR A 25 -33.59 42.99 -20.39
CA TYR A 25 -34.42 41.76 -20.30
C TYR A 25 -35.03 41.35 -18.96
N ASN A 26 -36.03 42.12 -18.55
CA ASN A 26 -37.27 41.59 -17.99
C ASN A 26 -38.24 41.26 -19.14
N SER A 27 -38.65 39.99 -19.24
CA SER A 27 -39.96 39.65 -19.80
C SER A 27 -40.49 38.36 -19.16
N LEU A 28 -41.57 38.54 -18.41
CA LEU A 28 -42.65 37.57 -18.14
C LEU A 28 -42.46 36.63 -16.94
N ARG A 29 -42.83 37.17 -15.77
CA ARG A 29 -43.43 36.43 -14.66
C ARG A 29 -44.87 36.00 -15.01
N HIS A 30 -45.22 34.80 -14.55
CA HIS A 30 -46.55 34.29 -14.16
C HIS A 30 -47.06 33.07 -14.95
N ILE A 31 -46.65 31.87 -14.53
CA ILE A 31 -47.53 30.70 -14.53
C ILE A 31 -47.33 29.93 -13.22
N LYS A 32 -48.47 29.57 -12.63
CA LYS A 32 -48.71 28.89 -11.35
C LYS A 32 -47.81 27.68 -11.10
N THR A 33 -47.29 27.57 -9.87
CA THR A 33 -46.73 26.34 -9.31
C THR A 33 -47.85 25.29 -9.21
N VAL A 34 -47.91 24.39 -10.19
CA VAL A 34 -48.65 23.13 -10.07
C VAL A 34 -47.69 22.13 -9.45
N VAL A 35 -48.02 21.68 -8.24
CA VAL A 35 -47.42 20.50 -7.61
C VAL A 35 -47.81 19.30 -8.47
N SER A 36 -46.95 18.90 -9.42
CA SER A 36 -47.09 17.60 -10.06
C SER A 36 -46.53 16.55 -9.12
N ARG A 37 -47.44 15.80 -8.48
CA ARG A 37 -47.15 14.48 -7.91
C ARG A 37 -46.46 13.64 -8.99
N MET A 38 -45.16 13.43 -8.86
CA MET A 38 -44.51 12.31 -9.53
C MET A 38 -44.96 11.04 -8.80
N PRO A 39 -45.37 9.98 -9.52
CA PRO A 39 -45.81 8.76 -8.88
C PRO A 39 -44.62 8.17 -8.13
N SER A 40 -44.82 7.90 -6.84
CA SER A 40 -43.99 6.98 -6.08
C SER A 40 -44.01 5.64 -6.81
N VAL A 41 -42.95 5.36 -7.57
CA VAL A 41 -42.66 3.99 -7.97
C VAL A 41 -42.10 3.33 -6.72
N THR A 42 -43.01 2.87 -5.88
CA THR A 42 -42.75 1.86 -4.88
C THR A 42 -42.50 0.57 -5.68
N THR A 43 -41.28 0.40 -6.19
CA THR A 43 -40.83 -0.93 -6.61
C THR A 43 -40.67 -1.75 -5.35
N THR A 44 -41.74 -2.44 -5.00
CA THR A 44 -41.66 -3.63 -4.17
C THR A 44 -40.78 -4.61 -4.93
N THR A 45 -39.50 -4.68 -4.57
CA THR A 45 -38.54 -5.59 -5.20
C THR A 45 -38.91 -7.01 -4.79
N THR A 46 -39.84 -7.61 -5.55
CA THR A 46 -39.80 -9.04 -5.81
C THR A 46 -38.39 -9.36 -6.30
N ALA A 47 -37.78 -10.45 -5.80
CA ALA A 47 -36.42 -10.85 -6.13
C ALA A 47 -36.19 -10.71 -7.65
N ALA A 48 -35.50 -9.64 -8.06
CA ALA A 48 -35.21 -9.41 -9.45
C ALA A 48 -34.33 -10.58 -9.87
N THR A 49 -34.86 -11.47 -10.72
CA THR A 49 -34.07 -12.53 -11.34
C THR A 49 -32.90 -11.85 -12.01
N ILE A 50 -31.70 -12.13 -11.51
CA ILE A 50 -30.45 -11.57 -12.04
C ILE A 50 -30.38 -11.96 -13.52
N ASP A 51 -30.03 -10.99 -14.36
CA ASP A 51 -29.93 -11.20 -15.80
C ASP A 51 -29.04 -12.42 -16.10
N PRO A 52 -29.53 -13.44 -16.83
CA PRO A 52 -28.75 -14.61 -17.20
C PRO A 52 -27.43 -14.28 -17.90
N ALA A 53 -27.34 -13.16 -18.62
CA ALA A 53 -26.09 -12.71 -19.24
C ALA A 53 -25.03 -12.33 -18.20
N ILE A 54 -25.43 -11.75 -17.07
CA ILE A 54 -24.53 -11.40 -15.96
C ILE A 54 -24.01 -12.67 -15.30
N ILE A 55 -24.87 -13.68 -15.12
CA ILE A 55 -24.47 -14.99 -14.57
C ILE A 55 -23.52 -15.70 -15.54
N ALA A 56 -23.82 -15.68 -16.85
CA ALA A 56 -22.97 -16.27 -17.86
C ALA A 56 -21.57 -15.63 -17.94
N ALA A 57 -21.47 -14.32 -17.68
CA ALA A 57 -20.20 -13.59 -17.66
C ALA A 57 -19.26 -14.04 -16.53
N LEU A 58 -19.78 -14.60 -15.44
CA LEU A 58 -18.96 -15.23 -14.40
C LEU A 58 -18.25 -16.50 -14.90
N GLY A 59 -18.63 -17.04 -16.06
CA GLY A 59 -18.15 -18.34 -16.52
C GLY A 59 -18.67 -19.49 -15.67
N GLN A 60 -18.53 -20.70 -16.20
CA GLN A 60 -18.87 -21.93 -15.48
C GLN A 60 -17.60 -22.53 -14.89
N PRO A 61 -17.50 -22.66 -13.56
CA PRO A 61 -16.39 -23.36 -12.94
C PRO A 61 -16.35 -24.82 -13.43
N PRO A 62 -15.15 -25.35 -13.75
CA PRO A 62 -15.02 -26.70 -14.32
C PRO A 62 -15.44 -27.80 -13.32
N ARG A 63 -15.50 -27.46 -12.03
CA ARG A 63 -15.95 -28.36 -10.96
C ARG A 63 -16.77 -27.60 -9.93
N MET A 64 -17.84 -28.22 -9.48
CA MET A 64 -18.70 -27.71 -8.42
C MET A 64 -19.14 -28.84 -7.48
N ARG A 65 -19.28 -28.54 -6.19
CA ARG A 65 -19.84 -29.47 -5.21
C ARG A 65 -21.37 -29.45 -5.27
N GLU A 66 -21.99 -30.62 -5.29
CA GLU A 66 -23.45 -30.77 -5.18
C GLU A 66 -23.95 -30.37 -3.78
N ASN A 67 -23.25 -30.79 -2.72
CA ASN A 67 -23.49 -30.35 -1.36
C ASN A 67 -22.35 -29.44 -0.87
N PRO A 68 -22.55 -28.11 -0.83
CA PRO A 68 -21.52 -27.18 -0.40
C PRO A 68 -21.28 -27.20 1.11
N ALA A 69 -22.27 -27.56 1.93
CA ALA A 69 -22.14 -27.71 3.37
C ALA A 69 -21.56 -29.09 3.70
N PHE A 70 -20.24 -29.23 3.60
CA PHE A 70 -19.59 -30.56 3.55
C PHE A 70 -18.91 -31.00 4.85
N THR A 71 -18.55 -30.07 5.75
CA THR A 71 -17.90 -30.40 7.03
C THR A 71 -18.16 -29.35 8.10
N LYS A 72 -17.79 -29.65 9.35
CA LYS A 72 -17.79 -28.71 10.48
C LYS A 72 -16.37 -28.52 11.03
N VAL A 73 -16.01 -27.27 11.30
CA VAL A 73 -14.79 -26.91 12.01
C VAL A 73 -15.04 -26.91 13.50
N ASP A 74 -14.12 -27.54 14.23
CA ASP A 74 -14.10 -27.59 15.68
C ASP A 74 -12.63 -27.50 16.13
N ASN A 75 -12.08 -26.29 16.16
CA ASN A 75 -10.68 -26.04 16.54
C ASN A 75 -10.54 -24.74 17.35
N PRO A 76 -9.42 -24.56 18.10
CA PRO A 76 -9.23 -23.39 18.95
C PRO A 76 -9.27 -22.06 18.19
N GLU A 77 -8.78 -22.04 16.95
CA GLU A 77 -8.76 -20.81 16.16
C GLU A 77 -10.16 -20.35 15.75
N PHE A 78 -11.06 -21.29 15.45
CA PHE A 78 -12.48 -21.01 15.24
C PHE A 78 -13.11 -20.44 16.51
N TYR A 79 -12.90 -21.04 17.68
CA TYR A 79 -13.46 -20.48 18.92
C TYR A 79 -12.85 -19.14 19.32
N SER A 80 -11.59 -18.88 18.94
CA SER A 80 -10.89 -17.65 19.30
C SER A 80 -11.50 -16.37 18.73
N ILE A 81 -12.36 -16.48 17.72
CA ILE A 81 -13.01 -15.33 17.07
C ILE A 81 -14.28 -14.87 17.80
N PHE A 82 -14.88 -15.71 18.65
CA PHE A 82 -16.14 -15.43 19.33
C PHE A 82 -15.93 -14.46 20.49
N THR A 83 -15.93 -13.18 20.17
CA THR A 83 -16.01 -12.09 21.16
C THR A 83 -17.47 -11.81 21.52
N PRO A 84 -17.76 -11.23 22.70
CA PRO A 84 -19.12 -10.77 23.02
C PRO A 84 -19.68 -9.80 21.98
N GLU A 85 -18.81 -9.02 21.35
CA GLU A 85 -19.17 -8.09 20.28
C GLU A 85 -19.57 -8.83 18.98
N LEU A 86 -18.86 -9.91 18.62
CA LEU A 86 -19.22 -10.74 17.48
C LEU A 86 -20.53 -11.49 17.73
N GLU A 87 -20.72 -12.06 18.93
CA GLU A 87 -21.96 -12.73 19.29
C GLU A 87 -23.17 -11.79 19.22
N ALA A 88 -23.00 -10.55 19.67
CA ALA A 88 -24.02 -9.51 19.54
C ALA A 88 -24.33 -9.21 18.06
N LEU A 89 -23.31 -9.04 17.21
CA LEU A 89 -23.50 -8.87 15.76
C LEU A 89 -24.30 -10.02 15.17
N VAL A 90 -23.92 -11.27 15.44
CA VAL A 90 -24.62 -12.47 14.97
C VAL A 90 -26.07 -12.49 15.47
N GLY A 91 -26.30 -12.08 16.72
CA GLY A 91 -27.63 -11.94 17.31
C GLY A 91 -28.51 -10.95 16.54
N LEU A 92 -27.96 -9.81 16.11
CA LEU A 92 -28.69 -8.82 15.31
C LEU A 92 -29.12 -9.39 13.96
N PHE A 93 -28.20 -10.02 13.21
CA PHE A 93 -28.55 -10.61 11.91
C PHE A 93 -29.62 -11.70 12.04
N LYS A 94 -29.55 -12.52 13.09
CA LYS A 94 -30.61 -13.51 13.41
C LYS A 94 -31.96 -12.85 13.73
N LYS A 95 -31.96 -11.79 14.55
CA LYS A 95 -33.17 -11.03 14.92
C LYS A 95 -33.91 -10.47 13.71
N TYR A 96 -33.16 -10.00 12.71
CA TYR A 96 -33.70 -9.41 11.47
C TYR A 96 -33.85 -10.42 10.32
N ASN A 97 -33.60 -11.71 10.59
CA ASN A 97 -33.75 -12.80 9.62
C ASN A 97 -32.89 -12.64 8.34
N TYR A 98 -31.64 -12.19 8.53
CA TYR A 98 -30.61 -12.15 7.49
C TYR A 98 -29.52 -13.17 7.77
N GLU A 99 -29.04 -13.85 6.73
CA GLU A 99 -27.91 -14.77 6.89
C GLU A 99 -26.61 -13.99 7.02
N LEU A 100 -25.72 -14.45 7.91
CA LEU A 100 -24.38 -13.91 8.10
C LEU A 100 -23.41 -15.09 8.18
N ARG A 101 -22.31 -15.01 7.44
CA ARG A 101 -21.22 -16.01 7.46
C ARG A 101 -19.87 -15.31 7.42
N ILE A 102 -18.86 -15.95 7.98
CA ILE A 102 -17.47 -15.56 7.80
C ILE A 102 -17.07 -15.91 6.37
N ALA A 103 -16.27 -15.07 5.71
CA ALA A 103 -15.94 -15.23 4.31
C ALA A 103 -14.43 -15.20 4.04
N GLY A 104 -14.02 -15.89 2.98
CA GLY A 104 -12.72 -15.70 2.34
C GLY A 104 -11.50 -16.01 3.20
N GLY A 105 -10.62 -15.03 3.37
CA GLY A 105 -9.28 -15.26 3.95
C GLY A 105 -9.30 -15.77 5.39
N ALA A 106 -10.29 -15.36 6.18
CA ALA A 106 -10.44 -15.83 7.55
C ALA A 106 -10.81 -17.32 7.61
N VAL A 107 -11.67 -17.78 6.70
CA VAL A 107 -12.05 -19.20 6.60
C VAL A 107 -10.82 -20.05 6.28
N ARG A 108 -10.01 -19.63 5.30
CA ARG A 108 -8.75 -20.29 4.95
C ARG A 108 -7.81 -20.41 6.15
N ASP A 109 -7.62 -19.31 6.88
CA ASP A 109 -6.68 -19.28 8.00
C ASP A 109 -7.16 -20.20 9.14
N ILE A 110 -8.46 -20.17 9.48
CA ILE A 110 -9.07 -21.06 10.48
C ILE A 110 -8.91 -22.54 10.09
N LEU A 111 -9.15 -22.89 8.82
CA LEU A 111 -8.96 -24.25 8.31
C LEU A 111 -7.48 -24.69 8.29
N MET A 112 -6.55 -23.74 8.33
CA MET A 112 -5.11 -23.98 8.48
C MET A 112 -4.64 -24.01 9.93
N ASN A 113 -5.55 -23.88 10.91
CA ASN A 113 -5.22 -23.68 12.32
C ASN A 113 -4.31 -22.45 12.54
N ILE A 114 -4.63 -21.35 11.85
CA ILE A 114 -3.98 -20.06 12.00
C ILE A 114 -5.04 -19.05 12.45
N LYS A 115 -4.74 -18.29 13.51
CA LYS A 115 -5.61 -17.21 13.94
C LYS A 115 -5.78 -16.16 12.83
N PRO A 116 -7.02 -15.88 12.37
CA PRO A 116 -7.25 -14.82 11.39
C PRO A 116 -6.96 -13.46 12.03
N LYS A 117 -6.32 -12.57 11.27
CA LYS A 117 -6.04 -11.19 11.71
C LYS A 117 -7.21 -10.26 11.47
N ASP A 118 -7.78 -10.36 10.27
CA ASP A 118 -8.94 -9.61 9.81
C ASP A 118 -10.02 -10.61 9.43
N ILE A 119 -11.27 -10.35 9.84
CA ILE A 119 -12.40 -11.22 9.60
C ILE A 119 -13.42 -10.48 8.75
N ASP A 120 -13.56 -10.93 7.50
CA ASP A 120 -14.58 -10.44 6.58
C ASP A 120 -15.87 -11.24 6.78
N PHE A 121 -17.00 -10.54 6.79
CA PHE A 121 -18.31 -11.16 6.85
C PHE A 121 -19.06 -10.92 5.54
N ALA A 122 -19.83 -11.92 5.15
CA ALA A 122 -20.75 -11.85 4.02
C ALA A 122 -22.19 -12.04 4.50
N THR A 123 -23.13 -11.37 3.86
CA THR A 123 -24.55 -11.41 4.24
C THR A 123 -25.50 -11.29 3.07
N THR A 124 -26.70 -11.85 3.21
CA THR A 124 -27.82 -11.66 2.29
C THR A 124 -28.50 -10.29 2.46
N ALA A 125 -28.22 -9.55 3.55
CA ALA A 125 -28.75 -8.21 3.76
C ALA A 125 -28.09 -7.21 2.80
N THR A 126 -28.90 -6.40 2.12
CA THR A 126 -28.41 -5.27 1.30
C THR A 126 -27.82 -4.17 2.19
N PRO A 127 -27.00 -3.24 1.64
CA PRO A 127 -26.44 -2.15 2.43
C PRO A 127 -27.51 -1.26 3.08
N ASP A 128 -28.63 -1.03 2.39
CA ASP A 128 -29.73 -0.23 2.93
C ASP A 128 -30.45 -0.96 4.07
N GLN A 129 -30.71 -2.27 3.93
CA GLN A 129 -31.25 -3.09 5.02
C GLN A 129 -30.32 -3.14 6.23
N MET A 130 -29.00 -3.26 6.01
CA MET A 130 -28.02 -3.20 7.10
C MET A 130 -28.04 -1.84 7.80
N LYS A 131 -28.13 -0.74 7.05
CA LYS A 131 -28.25 0.61 7.64
C LYS A 131 -29.51 0.77 8.46
N GLU A 132 -30.65 0.34 7.94
CA GLU A 132 -31.92 0.38 8.66
C GLU A 132 -31.84 -0.43 9.96
N MET A 133 -31.33 -1.66 9.88
CA MET A 133 -31.11 -2.54 11.02
C MET A 133 -30.18 -1.89 12.06
N PHE A 134 -28.98 -1.46 11.68
CA PHE A 134 -28.04 -0.87 12.63
C PHE A 134 -28.54 0.45 13.20
N THR A 135 -29.27 1.26 12.44
CA THR A 135 -29.88 2.51 12.94
C THR A 135 -30.98 2.20 13.96
N ALA A 136 -31.82 1.20 13.71
CA ALA A 136 -32.88 0.79 14.63
C ALA A 136 -32.32 0.20 15.94
N GLU A 137 -31.15 -0.44 15.89
CA GLU A 137 -30.46 -1.00 17.06
C GLU A 137 -29.46 0.00 17.69
N GLU A 138 -29.47 1.27 17.26
CA GLU A 138 -28.57 2.32 17.74
C GLU A 138 -27.07 1.97 17.61
N VAL A 139 -26.72 1.11 16.65
CA VAL A 139 -25.34 0.70 16.36
C VAL A 139 -24.69 1.72 15.43
N ARG A 140 -23.55 2.26 15.87
CA ARG A 140 -22.76 3.20 15.07
C ARG A 140 -22.14 2.48 13.87
N MET A 141 -22.30 3.05 12.68
CA MET A 141 -21.60 2.62 11.47
C MET A 141 -20.38 3.51 11.20
N ILE A 142 -19.29 2.92 10.75
CA ILE A 142 -18.05 3.60 10.37
C ILE A 142 -17.89 3.51 8.85
N ASN A 143 -17.38 4.60 8.26
CA ASN A 143 -16.90 4.64 6.88
C ASN A 143 -17.95 4.39 5.79
N ALA A 144 -18.75 5.42 5.50
CA ALA A 144 -19.73 5.42 4.40
C ALA A 144 -19.13 5.29 2.98
N LYS A 145 -17.79 5.25 2.82
CA LYS A 145 -17.15 5.11 1.50
C LYS A 145 -17.21 3.68 0.96
N GLY A 146 -17.29 2.67 1.83
CA GLY A 146 -17.38 1.25 1.43
C GLY A 146 -18.74 0.84 0.86
N GLU A 147 -19.76 1.67 1.07
CA GLU A 147 -21.16 1.38 0.71
C GLU A 147 -21.36 1.15 -0.78
N LYS A 148 -20.62 1.88 -1.62
CA LYS A 148 -20.67 1.74 -3.08
C LYS A 148 -20.27 0.34 -3.57
N HIS A 149 -19.54 -0.41 -2.74
CA HIS A 149 -19.11 -1.78 -3.02
C HIS A 149 -19.88 -2.82 -2.18
N GLY A 150 -20.91 -2.39 -1.45
CA GLY A 150 -21.75 -3.27 -0.65
C GLY A 150 -21.25 -3.53 0.77
N THR A 151 -20.23 -2.81 1.26
CA THR A 151 -19.65 -3.03 2.59
C THR A 151 -20.12 -1.98 3.59
N ILE A 152 -20.59 -2.43 4.75
CA ILE A 152 -20.94 -1.62 5.92
C ILE A 152 -20.07 -2.06 7.09
N THR A 153 -19.53 -1.10 7.85
CA THR A 153 -18.68 -1.39 9.01
C THR A 153 -19.38 -0.99 10.32
N PRO A 154 -20.22 -1.84 10.94
CA PRO A 154 -20.75 -1.57 12.27
C PRO A 154 -19.65 -1.59 13.34
N ARG A 155 -19.77 -0.70 14.32
CA ARG A 155 -18.98 -0.70 15.56
C ARG A 155 -19.84 -1.15 16.73
N ILE A 156 -19.68 -2.40 17.14
CA ILE A 156 -20.48 -2.99 18.23
C ILE A 156 -19.90 -2.56 19.58
N ASN A 157 -20.78 -2.18 20.51
CA ASN A 157 -20.46 -1.72 21.86
C ASN A 157 -19.41 -0.59 21.91
N ASN A 158 -19.30 0.21 20.85
CA ASN A 158 -18.24 1.21 20.68
C ASN A 158 -16.80 0.66 20.86
N LYS A 159 -16.59 -0.64 20.64
CA LYS A 159 -15.32 -1.34 20.91
C LYS A 159 -14.72 -1.97 19.67
N GLU A 160 -15.46 -2.83 18.98
CA GLU A 160 -14.97 -3.64 17.86
C GLU A 160 -15.66 -3.26 16.55
N ASN A 161 -14.91 -3.29 15.44
CA ASN A 161 -15.40 -3.00 14.10
C ASN A 161 -15.49 -4.30 13.31
N PHE A 162 -16.56 -4.49 12.54
CA PHE A 162 -16.72 -5.65 11.67
C PHE A 162 -16.96 -5.20 10.24
N GLU A 163 -16.27 -5.78 9.25
CA GLU A 163 -16.54 -5.48 7.85
C GLU A 163 -17.58 -6.47 7.31
N VAL A 164 -18.81 -6.00 7.09
CA VAL A 164 -19.92 -6.82 6.61
C VAL A 164 -20.27 -6.42 5.18
N THR A 165 -20.20 -7.38 4.26
CA THR A 165 -20.38 -7.14 2.83
C THR A 165 -21.57 -7.93 2.29
N THR A 166 -22.47 -7.25 1.59
CA THR A 166 -23.58 -7.93 0.88
C THR A 166 -23.03 -8.83 -0.21
N LEU A 167 -23.61 -10.04 -0.34
CA LEU A 167 -23.31 -10.94 -1.47
C LEU A 167 -23.57 -10.24 -2.79
N ARG A 168 -22.66 -10.40 -3.75
CA ARG A 168 -22.72 -9.65 -5.00
C ARG A 168 -22.14 -10.39 -6.19
N ILE A 169 -22.43 -9.86 -7.36
CA ILE A 169 -21.84 -10.20 -8.66
C ILE A 169 -21.25 -8.93 -9.26
N ASP A 170 -20.03 -9.01 -9.78
CA ASP A 170 -19.37 -7.88 -10.42
C ASP A 170 -19.73 -7.88 -11.94
N VAL A 171 -20.39 -6.82 -12.44
CA VAL A 171 -20.98 -6.75 -13.80
C VAL A 171 -20.08 -6.06 -14.82
N ARG A 172 -19.34 -5.04 -14.39
CA ARG A 172 -18.31 -4.37 -15.20
C ARG A 172 -17.09 -4.21 -14.35
N THR A 173 -15.99 -4.85 -14.69
CA THR A 173 -14.73 -4.70 -13.95
C THR A 173 -13.72 -3.96 -14.83
N ASP A 174 -13.50 -2.67 -14.54
CA ASP A 174 -12.32 -1.96 -15.06
C ASP A 174 -11.13 -2.00 -14.06
N GLY A 175 -11.22 -2.89 -13.08
CA GLY A 175 -10.25 -3.06 -11.99
C GLY A 175 -10.52 -2.18 -10.76
N ARG A 176 -11.22 -1.04 -10.87
CA ARG A 176 -11.49 -0.14 -9.71
C ARG A 176 -12.97 0.19 -9.51
N HIS A 177 -13.75 0.26 -10.58
CA HIS A 177 -15.19 0.46 -10.54
C HIS A 177 -15.84 -0.84 -10.98
N ALA A 178 -16.30 -1.62 -10.00
CA ALA A 178 -17.24 -2.69 -10.22
C ALA A 178 -18.65 -2.11 -10.11
N ASP A 179 -19.40 -2.10 -11.21
CA ASP A 179 -20.87 -2.08 -11.09
C ASP A 179 -21.27 -3.42 -10.48
N VAL A 180 -21.85 -3.40 -9.29
CA VAL A 180 -22.19 -4.62 -8.55
C VAL A 180 -23.69 -4.84 -8.54
N VAL A 181 -24.11 -6.10 -8.67
CA VAL A 181 -25.48 -6.53 -8.47
C VAL A 181 -25.52 -7.36 -7.20
N PHE A 182 -26.32 -6.94 -6.22
CA PHE A 182 -26.51 -7.70 -4.99
C PHE A 182 -27.34 -8.96 -5.25
N THR A 183 -26.99 -10.04 -4.56
CA THR A 183 -27.66 -11.33 -4.63
C THR A 183 -27.89 -11.87 -3.22
N THR A 184 -28.73 -12.90 -3.10
CA THR A 184 -28.81 -13.73 -1.89
C THR A 184 -28.22 -15.12 -2.11
N ASP A 185 -27.70 -15.38 -3.32
CA ASP A 185 -27.08 -16.64 -3.71
C ASP A 185 -25.59 -16.64 -3.36
N TRP A 186 -25.24 -17.44 -2.36
CA TRP A 186 -23.88 -17.66 -1.88
C TRP A 186 -22.95 -18.26 -2.93
N GLN A 187 -23.46 -19.10 -3.83
CA GLN A 187 -22.68 -19.72 -4.89
C GLN A 187 -22.24 -18.67 -5.91
N LEU A 188 -23.11 -17.73 -6.25
CA LEU A 188 -22.79 -16.63 -7.17
C LEU A 188 -21.72 -15.70 -6.56
N ASP A 189 -21.82 -15.38 -5.27
CA ASP A 189 -20.77 -14.63 -4.57
C ASP A 189 -19.45 -15.39 -4.48
N ALA A 190 -19.49 -16.71 -4.27
CA ALA A 190 -18.31 -17.54 -4.30
C ALA A 190 -17.65 -17.52 -5.69
N ASN A 191 -18.44 -17.57 -6.77
CA ASN A 191 -17.95 -17.70 -8.15
C ASN A 191 -17.18 -16.45 -8.62
N ARG A 192 -17.56 -15.26 -8.15
CA ARG A 192 -16.84 -14.01 -8.47
C ARG A 192 -15.50 -13.85 -7.75
N ARG A 193 -15.18 -14.73 -6.81
CA ARG A 193 -13.93 -14.66 -6.05
C ARG A 193 -12.78 -15.20 -6.89
N ASP A 194 -11.57 -14.79 -6.55
CA ASP A 194 -10.39 -15.09 -7.33
C ASP A 194 -9.97 -16.56 -7.21
N LEU A 195 -9.77 -17.03 -5.98
CA LEU A 195 -9.15 -18.32 -5.69
C LEU A 195 -10.09 -19.23 -4.89
N THR A 196 -10.05 -20.53 -5.16
CA THR A 196 -10.88 -21.55 -4.50
C THR A 196 -10.71 -21.52 -2.98
N ILE A 197 -9.47 -21.41 -2.52
CA ILE A 197 -9.12 -21.31 -1.08
C ILE A 197 -9.70 -20.05 -0.41
N ASN A 198 -10.11 -19.03 -1.18
CA ASN A 198 -10.69 -17.78 -0.70
C ASN A 198 -12.17 -17.63 -1.07
N SER A 199 -12.78 -18.67 -1.65
CA SER A 199 -14.19 -18.67 -2.06
C SER A 199 -15.12 -19.40 -1.09
N MET A 200 -14.59 -19.88 0.04
CA MET A 200 -15.36 -20.58 1.07
C MET A 200 -16.01 -19.60 2.05
N PHE A 201 -17.08 -20.09 2.70
CA PHE A 201 -17.73 -19.44 3.83
C PHE A 201 -17.77 -20.37 5.05
N LEU A 202 -17.86 -19.77 6.23
CA LEU A 202 -17.97 -20.51 7.49
C LEU A 202 -19.13 -19.96 8.31
N GLY A 203 -20.07 -20.86 8.66
CA GLY A 203 -21.15 -20.58 9.58
C GLY A 203 -20.66 -20.54 11.02
N PHE A 204 -21.38 -19.80 11.87
CA PHE A 204 -21.07 -19.68 13.30
C PHE A 204 -21.36 -20.96 14.10
N ASP A 205 -21.94 -21.98 13.47
CA ASP A 205 -22.13 -23.34 14.01
C ASP A 205 -21.01 -24.32 13.58
N GLY A 206 -19.95 -23.77 12.98
CA GLY A 206 -18.79 -24.50 12.46
C GLY A 206 -18.96 -24.99 11.02
N THR A 207 -20.14 -24.89 10.40
CA THR A 207 -20.38 -25.44 9.05
C THR A 207 -19.57 -24.71 7.98
N VAL A 208 -18.76 -25.45 7.23
CA VAL A 208 -18.01 -24.94 6.07
C VAL A 208 -18.84 -25.09 4.81
N TYR A 209 -19.02 -23.98 4.10
CA TYR A 209 -19.64 -23.92 2.79
C TYR A 209 -18.56 -23.74 1.72
N ASP A 210 -18.33 -24.79 0.93
CA ASP A 210 -17.37 -24.82 -0.17
C ASP A 210 -18.05 -25.27 -1.46
N TYR A 211 -18.06 -24.39 -2.46
CA TYR A 211 -18.69 -24.66 -3.76
C TYR A 211 -17.68 -25.20 -4.79
N PHE A 212 -16.38 -24.97 -4.61
CA PHE A 212 -15.37 -25.12 -5.67
C PHE A 212 -14.14 -25.94 -5.24
N PHE A 213 -14.29 -26.79 -4.22
CA PHE A 213 -13.22 -27.66 -3.69
C PHE A 213 -12.01 -26.88 -3.16
N GLY A 214 -12.27 -25.70 -2.60
CA GLY A 214 -11.26 -24.88 -1.93
C GLY A 214 -10.66 -25.57 -0.71
N TYR A 215 -11.41 -26.43 -0.02
CA TYR A 215 -10.88 -27.20 1.10
C TYR A 215 -9.85 -28.23 0.62
N GLU A 216 -10.14 -28.97 -0.44
CA GLU A 216 -9.18 -29.94 -1.01
C GLU A 216 -7.91 -29.26 -1.50
N ASP A 217 -8.05 -28.13 -2.23
CA ASP A 217 -6.90 -27.36 -2.68
C ASP A 217 -6.08 -26.85 -1.49
N LEU A 218 -6.75 -26.43 -0.42
CA LEU A 218 -6.08 -25.99 0.80
C LEU A 218 -5.31 -27.13 1.49
N GLN A 219 -5.87 -28.35 1.56
CA GLN A 219 -5.18 -29.52 2.11
C GLN A 219 -3.95 -29.91 1.27
N GLN A 220 -4.08 -29.79 -0.05
CA GLN A 220 -3.01 -30.06 -1.01
C GLN A 220 -2.05 -28.88 -1.20
N ARG A 221 -2.29 -27.75 -0.50
CA ARG A 221 -1.51 -26.51 -0.61
C ARG A 221 -1.43 -25.93 -2.03
N ARG A 222 -2.50 -26.08 -2.81
CA ARG A 222 -2.60 -25.55 -4.18
C ARG A 222 -3.31 -24.21 -4.20
N VAL A 223 -2.82 -23.30 -5.04
CA VAL A 223 -3.47 -22.03 -5.34
C VAL A 223 -4.12 -22.14 -6.71
N VAL A 224 -5.44 -22.22 -6.73
CA VAL A 224 -6.24 -22.47 -7.93
C VAL A 224 -7.29 -21.37 -8.08
N PHE A 225 -7.47 -20.88 -9.31
CA PHE A 225 -8.52 -19.92 -9.63
C PHE A 225 -9.91 -20.58 -9.55
N VAL A 226 -10.93 -19.82 -9.15
CA VAL A 226 -12.31 -20.27 -9.32
C VAL A 226 -12.63 -20.17 -10.81
N GLY A 227 -12.84 -21.28 -11.51
CA GLY A 227 -13.01 -21.25 -12.97
C GLY A 227 -11.69 -21.15 -13.73
N GLU A 228 -11.74 -20.68 -14.98
CA GLU A 228 -10.58 -20.59 -15.86
C GLU A 228 -9.66 -19.43 -15.47
N ALA A 229 -8.36 -19.71 -15.30
CA ALA A 229 -7.37 -18.74 -14.84
C ALA A 229 -7.28 -17.50 -15.76
N ASP A 230 -7.27 -17.70 -17.08
CA ASP A 230 -7.21 -16.62 -18.06
C ASP A 230 -8.39 -15.63 -17.94
N VAL A 231 -9.62 -16.16 -17.82
CA VAL A 231 -10.83 -15.36 -17.64
C VAL A 231 -10.73 -14.55 -16.34
N ARG A 232 -10.36 -15.22 -15.24
CA ARG A 232 -10.23 -14.57 -13.94
C ARG A 232 -9.14 -13.51 -13.92
N ILE A 233 -8.02 -13.73 -14.59
CA ILE A 233 -6.96 -12.72 -14.67
C ILE A 233 -7.43 -11.50 -15.48
N LYS A 234 -8.16 -11.69 -16.59
CA LYS A 234 -8.66 -10.60 -17.43
C LYS A 234 -9.72 -9.73 -16.74
N GLU A 235 -10.48 -10.28 -15.79
CA GLU A 235 -11.41 -9.52 -14.95
C GLU A 235 -10.70 -8.50 -14.05
N ASP A 236 -9.56 -8.87 -13.46
CA ASP A 236 -8.67 -8.00 -12.68
C ASP A 236 -7.24 -8.54 -12.69
N TYR A 237 -6.36 -7.91 -13.48
CA TYR A 237 -4.96 -8.35 -13.62
C TYR A 237 -4.17 -8.32 -12.30
N LEU A 238 -4.63 -7.62 -11.26
CA LEU A 238 -4.00 -7.69 -9.93
C LEU A 238 -4.04 -9.12 -9.35
N ARG A 239 -4.98 -9.96 -9.82
CA ARG A 239 -5.07 -11.37 -9.44
C ARG A 239 -3.80 -12.17 -9.75
N ILE A 240 -2.99 -11.74 -10.73
CA ILE A 240 -1.65 -12.29 -10.98
C ILE A 240 -0.78 -12.18 -9.72
N LEU A 241 -0.67 -10.99 -9.14
CA LEU A 241 0.16 -10.79 -7.94
C LEU A 241 -0.45 -11.46 -6.72
N ARG A 242 -1.78 -11.50 -6.63
CA ARG A 242 -2.48 -12.21 -5.55
C ARG A 242 -2.21 -13.71 -5.58
N TYR A 243 -2.08 -14.32 -6.76
CA TYR A 243 -1.64 -15.71 -6.90
C TYR A 243 -0.28 -15.91 -6.20
N PHE A 244 0.75 -15.13 -6.54
CA PHE A 244 2.07 -15.25 -5.90
C PHE A 244 2.01 -15.00 -4.39
N ARG A 245 1.27 -13.96 -3.95
CA ARG A 245 1.10 -13.69 -2.51
C ARG A 245 0.51 -14.90 -1.78
N PHE A 246 -0.57 -15.47 -2.30
CA PHE A 246 -1.24 -16.58 -1.63
C PHE A 246 -0.47 -17.89 -1.76
N TYR A 247 0.28 -18.07 -2.85
CA TYR A 247 1.20 -19.18 -2.99
C TYR A 247 2.23 -19.15 -1.85
N GLY A 248 2.89 -18.00 -1.64
CA GLY A 248 3.79 -17.80 -0.50
C GLY A 248 3.13 -18.01 0.87
N ARG A 249 1.82 -17.81 0.98
CA ARG A 249 1.09 -18.03 2.24
C ARG A 249 0.84 -19.51 2.56
N ILE A 250 0.58 -20.35 1.56
CA ILE A 250 0.09 -21.72 1.80
C ILE A 250 0.99 -22.83 1.28
N ALA A 251 1.85 -22.58 0.30
CA ALA A 251 2.62 -23.62 -0.38
C ALA A 251 3.62 -24.32 0.56
N ARG A 252 3.94 -25.58 0.25
CA ARG A 252 4.95 -26.36 1.00
C ARG A 252 6.38 -26.08 0.53
N ASP A 253 6.52 -25.58 -0.69
CA ASP A 253 7.79 -25.21 -1.31
C ASP A 253 7.58 -24.05 -2.30
N GLY A 254 8.66 -23.38 -2.68
CA GLY A 254 8.63 -22.19 -3.52
C GLY A 254 8.59 -22.43 -5.04
N SER A 255 8.46 -23.67 -5.51
CA SER A 255 8.71 -24.02 -6.92
C SER A 255 7.64 -24.88 -7.60
N SER A 256 6.81 -25.59 -6.83
CA SER A 256 5.77 -26.50 -7.31
C SER A 256 4.50 -25.78 -7.83
N HIS A 257 4.70 -24.86 -8.76
CA HIS A 257 3.60 -24.15 -9.42
C HIS A 257 2.89 -25.04 -10.46
N ASP A 258 1.59 -24.80 -10.65
CA ASP A 258 0.85 -25.37 -11.76
C ASP A 258 1.24 -24.70 -13.08
N ALA A 259 1.74 -25.49 -14.04
CA ALA A 259 2.26 -24.98 -15.30
C ALA A 259 1.19 -24.26 -16.14
N THR A 260 -0.06 -24.72 -16.11
CA THR A 260 -1.16 -24.07 -16.85
C THR A 260 -1.50 -22.70 -16.28
N THR A 261 -1.46 -22.57 -14.96
CA THR A 261 -1.65 -21.29 -14.25
C THR A 261 -0.52 -20.32 -14.55
N LEU A 262 0.74 -20.77 -14.54
CA LEU A 262 1.89 -19.93 -14.90
C LEU A 262 1.83 -19.47 -16.37
N ALA A 263 1.41 -20.34 -17.29
CA ALA A 263 1.22 -19.97 -18.70
C ALA A 263 0.16 -18.87 -18.83
N ALA A 264 -1.00 -19.03 -18.20
CA ALA A 264 -2.05 -18.01 -18.21
C ALA A 264 -1.59 -16.67 -17.58
N ILE A 265 -0.76 -16.73 -16.53
CA ILE A 265 -0.15 -15.54 -15.93
C ILE A 265 0.80 -14.85 -16.91
N ALA A 266 1.71 -15.59 -17.55
CA ALA A 266 2.69 -15.06 -18.48
C ALA A 266 2.01 -14.42 -19.71
N GLU A 267 0.99 -15.07 -20.28
CA GLU A 267 0.21 -14.55 -21.42
C GLU A 267 -0.52 -13.24 -21.10
N ASN A 268 -0.88 -13.03 -19.83
CA ASN A 268 -1.64 -11.86 -19.38
C ASN A 268 -0.79 -10.82 -18.62
N ALA A 269 0.53 -10.99 -18.55
CA ALA A 269 1.47 -10.13 -17.84
C ALA A 269 1.29 -8.63 -18.18
N ALA A 270 1.14 -8.32 -19.46
CA ALA A 270 0.99 -6.95 -19.96
C ALA A 270 -0.25 -6.23 -19.42
N GLY A 271 -1.28 -6.97 -19.01
CA GLY A 271 -2.48 -6.39 -18.43
C GLY A 271 -2.24 -5.72 -17.07
N LEU A 272 -1.15 -6.05 -16.37
CA LEU A 272 -0.74 -5.33 -15.16
C LEU A 272 -0.49 -3.84 -15.41
N ALA A 273 -0.16 -3.42 -16.64
CA ALA A 273 -0.03 -2.01 -17.00
C ALA A 273 -1.32 -1.20 -16.77
N ARG A 274 -2.49 -1.87 -16.74
CA ARG A 274 -3.80 -1.25 -16.47
C ARG A 274 -4.08 -1.07 -14.98
N ILE A 275 -3.29 -1.70 -14.11
CA ILE A 275 -3.48 -1.66 -12.66
C ILE A 275 -2.68 -0.51 -12.05
N SER A 276 -3.30 0.21 -11.10
CA SER A 276 -2.65 1.33 -10.42
C SER A 276 -1.41 0.88 -9.66
N GLY A 277 -0.41 1.78 -9.61
CA GLY A 277 0.87 1.52 -8.95
C GLY A 277 0.73 1.15 -7.48
N GLU A 278 -0.16 1.82 -6.77
CA GLU A 278 -0.39 1.63 -5.33
C GLU A 278 -0.92 0.22 -5.03
N ARG A 279 -1.82 -0.29 -5.89
CA ARG A 279 -2.38 -1.64 -5.76
C ARG A 279 -1.31 -2.71 -6.01
N ILE A 280 -0.48 -2.51 -7.04
CA ILE A 280 0.67 -3.39 -7.30
C ILE A 280 1.62 -3.36 -6.12
N TRP A 281 1.98 -2.16 -5.63
CA TRP A 281 2.91 -2.01 -4.52
C TRP A 281 2.40 -2.72 -3.26
N THR A 282 1.11 -2.58 -2.95
CA THR A 282 0.49 -3.26 -1.80
C THR A 282 0.62 -4.79 -1.87
N GLU A 283 0.52 -5.39 -3.06
CA GLU A 283 0.71 -6.83 -3.22
C GLU A 283 2.20 -7.21 -3.18
N LEU A 284 3.08 -6.46 -3.86
CA LEU A 284 4.52 -6.68 -3.84
C LEU A 284 5.08 -6.61 -2.41
N GLN A 285 4.64 -5.65 -1.59
CA GLN A 285 5.05 -5.53 -0.19
C GLN A 285 4.78 -6.82 0.59
N LYS A 286 3.64 -7.48 0.33
CA LYS A 286 3.26 -8.73 1.00
C LYS A 286 4.02 -9.94 0.44
N ILE A 287 4.36 -9.93 -0.84
CA ILE A 287 5.14 -11.00 -1.49
C ILE A 287 6.58 -11.00 -0.97
N VAL A 288 7.26 -9.85 -1.02
CA VAL A 288 8.72 -9.79 -0.74
C VAL A 288 9.10 -10.00 0.73
N VAL A 289 8.15 -9.86 1.65
CA VAL A 289 8.34 -10.18 3.07
C VAL A 289 7.67 -11.49 3.48
N GLY A 290 6.99 -12.16 2.55
CA GLY A 290 6.31 -13.43 2.77
C GLY A 290 7.26 -14.63 2.68
N ASN A 291 6.72 -15.84 2.89
CA ASN A 291 7.50 -17.05 2.67
C ASN A 291 7.80 -17.22 1.18
N TYR A 292 8.96 -17.83 0.89
CA TYR A 292 9.45 -18.08 -0.46
C TYR A 292 9.59 -16.80 -1.31
N ALA A 293 9.76 -15.64 -0.67
CA ALA A 293 9.87 -14.35 -1.37
C ALA A 293 10.91 -14.37 -2.49
N ARG A 294 12.06 -15.00 -2.25
CA ARG A 294 13.13 -15.16 -3.25
C ARG A 294 12.59 -15.92 -4.46
N GLU A 295 12.11 -17.14 -4.24
CA GLU A 295 11.64 -18.03 -5.30
C GLU A 295 10.50 -17.41 -6.10
N LEU A 296 9.55 -16.75 -5.43
CA LEU A 296 8.40 -16.12 -6.07
C LEU A 296 8.79 -14.92 -6.94
N VAL A 297 9.71 -14.07 -6.49
CA VAL A 297 10.18 -12.95 -7.30
C VAL A 297 10.93 -13.44 -8.55
N LEU A 298 11.71 -14.51 -8.43
CA LEU A 298 12.36 -15.14 -9.59
C LEU A 298 11.33 -15.74 -10.56
N GLU A 299 10.29 -16.38 -10.05
CA GLU A 299 9.22 -16.92 -10.90
C GLU A 299 8.41 -15.81 -11.57
N MET A 300 8.14 -14.71 -10.87
CA MET A 300 7.54 -13.50 -11.45
C MET A 300 8.40 -12.92 -12.57
N HIS A 301 9.73 -12.94 -12.43
CA HIS A 301 10.65 -12.52 -13.48
C HIS A 301 10.57 -13.44 -14.71
N LYS A 302 10.56 -14.77 -14.52
CA LYS A 302 10.38 -15.73 -15.63
C LYS A 302 9.05 -15.54 -16.36
N CYS A 303 8.00 -15.16 -15.64
CA CYS A 303 6.68 -14.84 -16.21
C CYS A 303 6.62 -13.46 -16.88
N GLY A 304 7.73 -12.70 -16.94
CA GLY A 304 7.78 -11.38 -17.58
C GLY A 304 7.09 -10.26 -16.79
N LEU A 305 6.87 -10.43 -15.48
CA LEU A 305 6.09 -9.48 -14.69
C LEU A 305 6.89 -8.26 -14.19
N THR A 306 8.21 -8.37 -14.14
CA THR A 306 9.08 -7.36 -13.50
C THR A 306 8.94 -5.97 -14.14
N GLU A 307 8.96 -5.90 -15.47
CA GLU A 307 8.82 -4.64 -16.21
C GLU A 307 7.47 -3.94 -15.92
N HIS A 308 6.38 -4.72 -15.88
CA HIS A 308 5.05 -4.18 -15.59
C HIS A 308 4.88 -3.73 -14.13
N CYS A 309 5.73 -4.23 -13.24
CA CYS A 309 5.84 -3.82 -11.84
C CYS A 309 6.82 -2.66 -11.61
N GLY A 310 7.36 -2.04 -12.66
CA GLY A 310 8.26 -0.89 -12.55
C GLY A 310 9.70 -1.26 -12.21
N LEU A 311 10.06 -2.53 -12.34
CA LEU A 311 11.42 -3.02 -12.19
C LEU A 311 12.10 -3.08 -13.57
N PRO A 312 13.44 -3.15 -13.63
CA PRO A 312 14.14 -3.35 -14.91
C PRO A 312 13.67 -4.65 -15.61
N ALA A 313 13.62 -4.62 -16.94
CA ALA A 313 13.30 -5.81 -17.76
C ALA A 313 14.28 -6.96 -17.48
N GLN A 314 15.55 -6.62 -17.25
CA GLN A 314 16.60 -7.53 -16.77
C GLN A 314 17.02 -7.06 -15.37
N PRO A 315 16.36 -7.52 -14.29
CA PRO A 315 16.69 -7.10 -12.94
C PRO A 315 18.01 -7.72 -12.47
N ASN A 316 18.62 -7.13 -11.44
CA ASN A 316 19.82 -7.67 -10.81
C ASN A 316 19.50 -8.85 -9.88
N VAL A 317 19.28 -10.03 -10.48
CA VAL A 317 18.88 -11.26 -9.77
C VAL A 317 19.91 -11.70 -8.72
N ALA A 318 21.21 -11.68 -9.07
CA ALA A 318 22.25 -12.14 -8.15
C ALA A 318 22.33 -11.28 -6.87
N GLU A 319 22.18 -9.96 -7.02
CA GLU A 319 22.15 -9.03 -5.88
C GLU A 319 20.90 -9.22 -5.01
N PHE A 320 19.75 -9.50 -5.64
CA PHE A 320 18.52 -9.83 -4.93
C PHE A 320 18.63 -11.12 -4.11
N GLU A 321 19.14 -12.20 -4.71
CA GLU A 321 19.36 -13.47 -4.02
C GLU A 321 20.33 -13.31 -2.84
N ARG A 322 21.45 -12.61 -3.06
CA ARG A 322 22.40 -12.26 -2.00
C ARG A 322 21.71 -11.51 -0.85
N LEU A 323 20.93 -10.48 -1.17
CA LEU A 323 20.24 -9.69 -0.15
C LEU A 323 19.23 -10.53 0.65
N CYS A 324 18.47 -11.41 -0.01
CA CYS A 324 17.52 -12.30 0.65
C CYS A 324 18.22 -13.19 1.69
N GLU A 325 19.39 -13.72 1.38
CA GLU A 325 20.19 -14.54 2.31
C GLU A 325 20.79 -13.70 3.45
N ASP A 326 21.34 -12.53 3.11
CA ASP A 326 21.98 -11.66 4.09
C ASP A 326 20.99 -11.07 5.10
N LEU A 327 19.77 -10.73 4.69
CA LEU A 327 18.75 -10.17 5.58
C LEU A 327 18.31 -11.15 6.67
N GLN A 328 18.47 -12.47 6.48
CA GLN A 328 18.19 -13.47 7.52
C GLN A 328 19.06 -13.30 8.77
N LYS A 329 20.21 -12.61 8.66
CA LYS A 329 21.13 -12.33 9.76
C LYS A 329 20.71 -11.13 10.61
N PHE A 330 19.64 -10.43 10.23
CA PHE A 330 19.16 -9.23 10.91
C PHE A 330 17.75 -9.44 11.47
N ASP A 331 17.45 -8.70 12.54
CA ASP A 331 16.12 -8.73 13.13
C ASP A 331 15.04 -8.24 12.15
N GLN A 332 13.90 -8.93 12.19
CA GLN A 332 12.66 -8.59 11.50
C GLN A 332 11.82 -7.57 12.31
N PRO A 333 10.92 -6.80 11.66
CA PRO A 333 10.62 -6.79 10.22
C PRO A 333 11.65 -6.00 9.39
N HIS A 334 11.83 -6.40 8.13
CA HIS A 334 12.57 -5.63 7.14
C HIS A 334 11.63 -4.71 6.36
N TYR A 335 12.14 -3.57 5.88
CA TYR A 335 11.40 -2.74 4.96
C TYR A 335 11.22 -3.46 3.62
N PRO A 336 9.99 -3.63 3.10
CA PRO A 336 9.75 -4.34 1.84
C PRO A 336 10.53 -3.75 0.65
N ILE A 337 10.73 -2.43 0.65
CA ILE A 337 11.43 -1.74 -0.44
C ILE A 337 12.89 -2.19 -0.59
N LEU A 338 13.54 -2.69 0.46
CA LEU A 338 14.92 -3.19 0.39
C LEU A 338 15.08 -4.31 -0.63
N PHE A 339 14.13 -5.24 -0.63
CA PHE A 339 14.11 -6.36 -1.57
C PHE A 339 14.02 -5.89 -3.01
N LEU A 340 13.18 -4.89 -3.30
CA LEU A 340 13.05 -4.35 -4.66
C LEU A 340 14.28 -3.53 -5.08
N ILE A 341 14.94 -2.84 -4.15
CA ILE A 341 16.17 -2.08 -4.44
C ILE A 341 17.28 -2.99 -4.98
N ALA A 342 17.38 -4.22 -4.46
CA ALA A 342 18.38 -5.18 -4.92
C ALA A 342 18.19 -5.59 -6.39
N LEU A 343 16.98 -5.48 -6.93
CA LEU A 343 16.67 -5.77 -8.34
C LEU A 343 17.07 -4.63 -9.29
N LEU A 344 17.43 -3.45 -8.78
CA LEU A 344 17.76 -2.26 -9.56
C LEU A 344 19.25 -2.22 -9.93
N HIS A 345 19.58 -1.57 -11.05
CA HIS A 345 20.97 -1.31 -11.43
C HIS A 345 21.39 0.12 -11.09
N THR A 346 20.49 1.08 -11.31
CA THR A 346 20.81 2.51 -11.27
C THR A 346 19.79 3.34 -10.51
N THR A 347 20.15 4.58 -10.16
CA THR A 347 19.21 5.54 -9.55
C THR A 347 18.05 5.89 -10.48
N GLU A 348 18.24 5.75 -11.80
CA GLU A 348 17.18 5.94 -12.79
C GLU A 348 16.12 4.83 -12.69
N ASP A 349 16.55 3.58 -12.45
CA ASP A 349 15.61 2.48 -12.21
C ASP A 349 14.78 2.73 -10.95
N ALA A 350 15.40 3.29 -9.90
CA ALA A 350 14.68 3.66 -8.68
C ALA A 350 13.60 4.72 -8.94
N MET A 351 13.87 5.70 -9.81
CA MET A 351 12.89 6.71 -10.20
C MET A 351 11.77 6.16 -11.07
N LYS A 352 12.07 5.27 -12.02
CA LYS A 352 11.07 4.56 -12.83
C LYS A 352 10.17 3.67 -11.96
N MET A 353 10.75 2.94 -11.00
CA MET A 353 10.01 2.16 -10.02
C MET A 353 9.07 3.05 -9.21
N HIS A 354 9.56 4.21 -8.72
CA HIS A 354 8.71 5.16 -8.01
C HIS A 354 7.58 5.71 -8.90
N GLU A 355 7.87 6.08 -10.13
CA GLU A 355 6.88 6.58 -11.09
C GLU A 355 5.77 5.53 -11.33
N ARG A 356 6.13 4.26 -11.42
CA ARG A 356 5.20 3.16 -11.67
C ARG A 356 4.40 2.75 -10.43
N LEU A 357 5.04 2.67 -9.28
CA LEU A 357 4.46 2.12 -8.03
C LEU A 357 3.88 3.17 -7.08
N LYS A 358 4.14 4.46 -7.35
CA LYS A 358 3.70 5.59 -6.50
C LYS A 358 4.14 5.43 -5.05
N LEU A 359 5.41 5.08 -4.87
CA LEU A 359 6.03 4.88 -3.56
C LEU A 359 5.89 6.11 -2.66
N SER A 360 5.88 5.89 -1.34
CA SER A 360 5.96 6.98 -0.37
C SER A 360 7.28 7.76 -0.53
N ALA A 361 7.32 9.00 -0.03
CA ALA A 361 8.54 9.81 -0.06
C ALA A 361 9.72 9.10 0.64
N TYR A 362 9.45 8.42 1.75
CA TYR A 362 10.46 7.63 2.46
C TYR A 362 11.02 6.50 1.58
N GLU A 363 10.15 5.68 0.98
CA GLU A 363 10.56 4.53 0.16
C GLU A 363 11.33 4.97 -1.09
N ARG A 364 10.87 6.04 -1.77
CA ARG A 364 11.57 6.64 -2.92
C ARG A 364 12.98 7.11 -2.52
N ASP A 365 13.07 7.88 -1.45
CA ASP A 365 14.34 8.48 -1.02
C ASP A 365 15.31 7.41 -0.52
N LEU A 366 14.82 6.37 0.15
CA LEU A 366 15.63 5.21 0.55
C LEU A 366 16.16 4.44 -0.67
N ALA A 367 15.32 4.20 -1.69
CA ALA A 367 15.74 3.54 -2.92
C ALA A 367 16.81 4.32 -3.67
N LEU A 368 16.63 5.64 -3.79
CA LEU A 368 17.65 6.53 -4.36
C LEU A 368 18.94 6.49 -3.55
N PHE A 369 18.85 6.61 -2.23
CA PHE A 369 19.99 6.63 -1.35
C PHE A 369 20.82 5.35 -1.46
N ILE A 370 20.20 4.18 -1.31
CA ILE A 370 20.94 2.91 -1.36
C ILE A 370 21.56 2.69 -2.74
N THR A 371 20.81 2.95 -3.81
CA THR A 371 21.34 2.74 -5.18
C THR A 371 22.50 3.69 -5.49
N GLN A 372 22.51 4.90 -4.91
CA GLN A 372 23.60 5.86 -5.05
C GLN A 372 24.84 5.50 -4.22
N GLN A 373 24.67 4.91 -3.03
CA GLN A 373 25.76 4.73 -2.07
C GLN A 373 26.34 3.31 -2.03
N ARG A 374 25.60 2.28 -2.47
CA ARG A 374 25.98 0.86 -2.28
C ARG A 374 27.35 0.48 -2.86
N GLU A 375 27.75 1.07 -3.98
CA GLU A 375 29.04 0.77 -4.64
C GLU A 375 30.25 1.39 -3.91
N ARG A 376 30.01 2.37 -3.03
CA ARG A 376 31.05 3.07 -2.25
C ARG A 376 31.41 2.31 -0.96
N ILE A 377 30.69 1.24 -0.65
CA ILE A 377 30.92 0.40 0.52
C ILE A 377 32.19 -0.43 0.30
N GLY A 378 33.09 -0.43 1.29
CA GLY A 378 34.37 -1.13 1.20
C GLY A 378 35.44 -0.38 0.39
N THR A 379 35.08 0.71 -0.28
CA THR A 379 36.01 1.61 -0.96
C THR A 379 36.12 2.92 -0.20
N GLU A 380 35.02 3.67 -0.10
CA GLU A 380 34.95 4.94 0.64
C GLU A 380 34.38 4.77 2.05
N TYR A 381 33.56 3.75 2.29
CA TYR A 381 32.95 3.49 3.59
C TYR A 381 33.46 2.19 4.21
N ASN A 382 34.37 2.31 5.17
CA ASN A 382 35.07 1.18 5.76
C ASN A 382 34.88 1.09 7.28
N THR A 383 34.68 2.22 7.94
CA THR A 383 34.66 2.37 9.39
C THR A 383 33.34 2.94 9.87
N LEU A 384 33.03 2.78 11.16
CA LEU A 384 31.85 3.40 11.79
C LEU A 384 31.81 4.92 11.56
N ARG A 385 32.98 5.58 11.61
CA ARG A 385 33.15 7.02 11.41
C ARG A 385 32.62 7.45 10.04
N ASP A 386 32.88 6.66 9.00
CA ASP A 386 32.42 6.96 7.64
C ASP A 386 30.88 6.99 7.56
N TYR A 387 30.23 6.02 8.18
CA TYR A 387 28.76 5.94 8.23
C TYR A 387 28.13 7.01 9.16
N GLN A 388 28.81 7.37 10.25
CA GLN A 388 28.40 8.49 11.08
C GLN A 388 28.47 9.81 10.31
N LYS A 389 29.55 10.06 9.55
CA LYS A 389 29.68 11.21 8.66
C LYS A 389 28.60 11.22 7.59
N LEU A 390 28.32 10.06 6.99
CA LEU A 390 27.26 9.91 6.00
C LEU A 390 25.90 10.30 6.61
N SER A 391 25.61 9.88 7.85
CA SER A 391 24.37 10.21 8.58
C SER A 391 24.21 11.70 8.91
N LEU A 392 25.27 12.51 8.78
CA LEU A 392 25.23 13.95 9.02
C LEU A 392 25.00 14.76 7.73
N GLN A 393 25.00 14.11 6.56
CA GLN A 393 24.75 14.79 5.30
C GLN A 393 23.27 15.17 5.17
N PRO A 394 22.94 16.32 4.56
CA PRO A 394 21.57 16.84 4.50
C PRO A 394 20.51 15.87 3.94
N ASN A 395 20.90 14.98 3.03
CA ASN A 395 19.99 14.05 2.33
C ASN A 395 20.12 12.60 2.81
N ALA A 396 20.91 12.33 3.85
CA ALA A 396 21.20 11.00 4.33
C ALA A 396 20.69 10.87 5.77
N LYS A 397 19.42 10.45 5.91
CA LYS A 397 18.88 10.17 7.25
C LYS A 397 19.64 9.01 7.86
N ARG A 398 19.88 9.07 9.18
CA ARG A 398 20.51 7.97 9.93
C ARG A 398 19.90 6.61 9.62
N ASP A 399 18.57 6.52 9.60
CA ASP A 399 17.86 5.27 9.27
C ASP A 399 18.18 4.77 7.85
N TYR A 400 18.43 5.66 6.88
CA TYR A 400 18.85 5.23 5.53
C TYR A 400 20.25 4.61 5.55
N VAL A 401 21.15 5.14 6.39
CA VAL A 401 22.49 4.58 6.58
C VAL A 401 22.42 3.23 7.31
N GLU A 402 21.54 3.12 8.31
CA GLU A 402 21.25 1.84 8.97
C GLU A 402 20.75 0.80 7.96
N GLN A 403 19.82 1.18 7.07
CA GLN A 403 19.33 0.29 6.01
C GLN A 403 20.41 -0.05 4.97
N LEU A 404 21.32 0.88 4.64
CA LEU A 404 22.47 0.61 3.76
C LEU A 404 23.43 -0.42 4.38
N LEU A 405 23.67 -0.33 5.70
CA LEU A 405 24.48 -1.30 6.43
C LEU A 405 23.81 -2.68 6.48
N LYS A 406 22.48 -2.74 6.64
CA LYS A 406 21.72 -4.01 6.50
C LYS A 406 21.86 -4.57 5.09
N TYR A 407 21.67 -3.74 4.07
CA TYR A 407 21.76 -4.12 2.66
C TYR A 407 23.12 -4.72 2.29
N ALA A 408 24.20 -4.16 2.85
CA ALA A 408 25.57 -4.60 2.62
C ALA A 408 26.08 -5.65 3.62
N ASN A 409 25.19 -6.20 4.45
CA ASN A 409 25.51 -7.20 5.47
C ASN A 409 26.65 -6.79 6.41
N LYS A 410 26.62 -5.56 6.91
CA LYS A 410 27.57 -5.02 7.88
C LYS A 410 26.97 -5.00 9.28
N ALA A 411 26.65 -6.17 9.82
CA ALA A 411 25.91 -6.33 11.08
C ALA A 411 26.56 -5.64 12.29
N GLU A 412 27.88 -5.73 12.43
CA GLU A 412 28.61 -5.08 13.52
C GLU A 412 28.49 -3.55 13.46
N LEU A 413 28.80 -2.96 12.29
CA LEU A 413 28.68 -1.53 12.07
C LEU A 413 27.25 -1.04 12.19
N TYR A 414 26.27 -1.84 11.74
CA TYR A 414 24.84 -1.57 11.94
C TYR A 414 24.50 -1.44 13.43
N ASN A 415 24.93 -2.39 14.25
CA ASN A 415 24.67 -2.37 15.69
C ASN A 415 25.38 -1.21 16.39
N GLN A 416 26.63 -0.93 16.01
CA GLN A 416 27.37 0.23 16.53
C GLN A 416 26.71 1.56 16.16
N LEU A 417 26.27 1.72 14.90
CA LEU A 417 25.57 2.93 14.46
C LEU A 417 24.20 3.07 15.14
N LYS A 418 23.48 1.97 15.35
CA LYS A 418 22.21 1.94 16.09
C LYS A 418 22.39 2.31 17.57
N ALA A 419 23.49 1.90 18.20
CA ALA A 419 23.83 2.26 19.58
C ALA A 419 24.36 3.70 19.72
N TRP A 420 24.88 4.28 18.64
CA TRP A 420 25.45 5.63 18.66
C TRP A 420 24.40 6.70 18.98
N GLN A 421 24.69 7.53 19.99
CA GLN A 421 23.93 8.73 20.28
C GLN A 421 24.57 9.89 19.52
N THR A 422 23.82 10.47 18.57
CA THR A 422 24.31 11.58 17.75
C THR A 422 24.60 12.77 18.66
N PRO A 423 25.87 13.22 18.79
CA PRO A 423 26.20 14.33 19.66
C PRO A 423 25.61 15.64 19.11
N ASN A 424 25.39 16.61 19.99
CA ASN A 424 24.88 17.91 19.57
C ASN A 424 25.98 18.69 18.84
N PHE A 425 25.73 19.07 17.59
CA PHE A 425 26.64 19.92 16.85
C PHE A 425 26.71 21.31 17.51
N PRO A 426 27.90 21.81 17.88
CA PRO A 426 28.03 22.96 18.78
C PRO A 426 27.78 24.33 18.11
N ILE A 427 27.49 24.36 16.80
CA ILE A 427 27.24 25.59 16.04
C ILE A 427 25.85 25.55 15.39
N ASN A 428 25.16 26.69 15.40
CA ASN A 428 23.90 26.86 14.68
C ASN A 428 23.94 28.09 13.77
N GLY A 429 22.84 28.35 13.04
CA GLY A 429 22.76 29.48 12.11
C GLY A 429 22.90 30.86 12.77
N HIS A 430 22.49 31.02 14.03
CA HIS A 430 22.64 32.29 14.75
C HIS A 430 24.12 32.57 15.05
N THR A 431 24.88 31.54 15.43
CA THR A 431 26.33 31.62 15.63
C THR A 431 27.06 32.05 14.36
N LEU A 432 26.68 31.52 13.19
CA LEU A 432 27.29 31.98 11.93
C LEU A 432 26.85 33.40 11.54
N LYS A 433 25.61 33.77 11.86
CA LYS A 433 25.08 35.12 11.60
C LYS A 433 25.82 36.20 12.40
N SER A 434 26.18 35.92 13.65
CA SER A 434 26.98 36.86 14.46
C SER A 434 28.41 37.04 13.92
N HIS A 435 28.88 36.10 13.10
CA HIS A 435 30.18 36.16 12.39
C HIS A 435 30.03 36.61 10.92
N GLY A 436 28.93 37.27 10.57
CA GLY A 436 28.75 37.95 9.28
C GLY A 436 28.24 37.08 8.12
N LEU A 437 27.86 35.82 8.37
CA LEU A 437 27.32 34.94 7.33
C LEU A 437 25.78 35.01 7.26
N VAL A 438 25.26 35.33 6.08
CA VAL A 438 23.82 35.39 5.81
C VAL A 438 23.49 34.80 4.43
N GLY A 439 22.30 34.21 4.32
CA GLY A 439 21.75 33.74 3.04
C GLY A 439 22.11 32.30 2.66
N LYS A 440 21.94 31.97 1.37
CA LYS A 440 21.95 30.59 0.84
C LYS A 440 23.24 29.79 1.11
N LYS A 441 24.38 30.46 1.34
CA LYS A 441 25.66 29.79 1.63
C LYS A 441 25.76 29.21 3.05
N MET A 442 24.90 29.65 3.98
CA MET A 442 24.94 29.22 5.38
C MET A 442 24.75 27.71 5.54
N GLY A 443 23.83 27.10 4.79
CA GLY A 443 23.59 25.66 4.85
C GLY A 443 24.80 24.84 4.40
N LEU A 444 25.50 25.29 3.35
CA LEU A 444 26.70 24.64 2.83
C LEU A 444 27.86 24.72 3.82
N VAL A 445 28.07 25.89 4.44
CA VAL A 445 29.10 26.09 5.46
C VAL A 445 28.82 25.22 6.69
N LEU A 446 27.58 25.20 7.18
CA LEU A 446 27.19 24.33 8.30
C LEU A 446 27.41 22.84 7.98
N ALA A 447 27.12 22.42 6.75
CA ALA A 447 27.35 21.04 6.34
C ALA A 447 28.84 20.68 6.36
N GLN A 448 29.71 21.55 5.84
CA GLN A 448 31.16 21.32 5.84
C GLN A 448 31.75 21.32 7.25
N LEU A 449 31.37 22.28 8.10
CA LEU A 449 31.82 22.32 9.50
C LEU A 449 31.35 21.10 10.29
N ARG A 450 30.16 20.54 10.00
CA ARG A 450 29.71 19.27 10.60
C ARG A 450 30.62 18.10 10.22
N LEU A 451 31.11 18.05 8.98
CA LEU A 451 32.04 17.00 8.55
C LEU A 451 33.39 17.12 9.25
N ILE A 452 33.96 18.33 9.34
CA ILE A 452 35.22 18.60 10.07
C ILE A 452 35.07 18.23 11.55
N TRP A 453 33.95 18.62 12.17
CA TRP A 453 33.64 18.23 13.54
C TRP A 453 33.53 16.71 13.69
N ALA A 454 32.90 16.03 12.75
CA ALA A 454 32.81 14.57 12.77
C ALA A 454 34.17 13.89 12.62
N ASP A 455 35.09 14.45 11.82
CA ASP A 455 36.48 13.97 11.67
C ASP A 455 37.32 14.13 12.94
N SER A 456 36.96 15.10 13.80
CA SER A 456 37.59 15.33 15.10
C SER A 456 37.09 14.44 16.24
N ASP A 457 36.48 13.29 15.93
CA ASP A 457 35.78 12.45 16.90
C ASP A 457 34.66 13.19 17.66
N PHE A 458 34.05 14.20 17.03
CA PHE A 458 33.04 15.06 17.65
C PHE A 458 33.56 15.93 18.82
N LEU A 459 34.88 16.11 18.93
CA LEU A 459 35.51 16.80 20.06
C LEU A 459 35.66 18.31 19.88
N LEU A 460 35.71 18.81 18.63
CA LEU A 460 35.92 20.25 18.39
C LEU A 460 34.78 21.10 19.00
N THR A 461 35.15 22.16 19.70
CA THR A 461 34.21 23.12 20.29
C THR A 461 33.69 24.13 19.26
N ALA A 462 32.66 24.91 19.62
CA ALA A 462 32.15 25.98 18.79
C ALA A 462 33.26 26.98 18.39
N ASP A 463 34.08 27.40 19.37
CA ASP A 463 35.14 28.38 19.14
C ASP A 463 36.21 27.83 18.20
N GLN A 464 36.63 26.58 18.38
CA GLN A 464 37.63 25.97 17.50
C GLN A 464 37.13 25.84 16.05
N LEU A 465 35.86 25.48 15.87
CA LEU A 465 35.25 25.40 14.53
C LEU A 465 35.09 26.78 13.87
N ILE A 466 34.80 27.83 14.65
CA ILE A 466 34.63 29.20 14.12
C ILE A 466 35.99 29.84 13.84
N GLU A 467 36.94 29.76 14.76
CA GLU A 467 38.20 30.49 14.66
C GLU A 467 39.15 29.81 13.66
N LYS A 468 39.21 28.47 13.67
CA LYS A 468 40.20 27.74 12.87
C LYS A 468 39.67 27.26 11.53
N HIS A 469 38.43 26.81 11.46
CA HIS A 469 37.92 26.10 10.28
C HIS A 469 36.94 26.90 9.44
N LEU A 470 36.19 27.84 10.02
CA LEU A 470 35.29 28.70 9.25
C LEU A 470 36.01 29.48 8.13
N PRO A 471 37.20 30.08 8.35
CA PRO A 471 37.91 30.79 7.28
C PRO A 471 38.27 29.88 6.11
N GLU A 472 38.79 28.68 6.39
CA GLU A 472 39.18 27.68 5.39
C GLU A 472 37.98 27.22 4.56
N VAL A 473 36.86 26.90 5.22
CA VAL A 473 35.61 26.49 4.55
C VAL A 473 35.07 27.61 3.65
N LEU A 474 35.16 28.87 4.08
CA LEU A 474 34.72 30.01 3.28
C LEU A 474 35.61 30.24 2.05
N GLU A 475 36.90 29.98 2.16
CA GLU A 475 37.84 30.07 1.04
C GLU A 475 37.62 28.96 0.01
N GLN A 476 37.42 27.72 0.46
CA GLN A 476 37.09 26.58 -0.40
C GLN A 476 35.77 26.78 -1.16
N LEU A 477 34.76 27.40 -0.53
CA LEU A 477 33.48 27.71 -1.19
C LEU A 477 33.53 28.95 -2.10
N ARG A 478 34.66 29.67 -2.17
CA ARG A 478 34.91 30.77 -3.13
C ARG A 478 35.59 30.28 -4.41
N THR A 479 36.25 29.13 -4.39
CA THR A 479 36.96 28.55 -5.55
C THR A 479 36.05 27.53 -6.29
N PRO A 480 35.92 27.57 -7.64
CA PRO A 480 35.17 26.54 -8.37
C PRO A 480 35.89 25.19 -8.30
N PRO A 481 35.18 24.04 -8.39
CA PRO A 481 35.84 22.74 -8.42
C PRO A 481 36.74 22.63 -9.64
N SER A 482 38.01 22.25 -9.43
CA SER A 482 38.96 21.99 -10.51
C SER A 482 38.50 20.77 -11.31
N THR A 483 38.27 20.97 -12.61
CA THR A 483 37.89 19.89 -13.53
C THR A 483 39.12 19.00 -13.79
N PRO A 484 39.02 17.65 -13.76
CA PRO A 484 40.14 16.80 -14.13
C PRO A 484 40.42 16.88 -15.64
N ASN A 485 41.64 17.33 -15.98
CA ASN A 485 42.38 17.21 -17.23
C ASN A 485 41.62 16.81 -18.52
N LYS A 486 41.29 17.80 -19.35
CA LYS A 486 41.18 17.61 -20.81
C LYS A 486 42.59 17.33 -21.36
N LYS A 487 42.81 16.11 -21.86
CA LYS A 487 43.97 15.74 -22.68
C LYS A 487 44.15 16.80 -23.79
N GLN A 488 45.33 17.40 -23.83
CA GLN A 488 45.79 18.23 -24.95
C GLN A 488 45.76 17.40 -26.23
N ARG A 489 44.96 17.83 -27.22
CA ARG A 489 45.16 17.43 -28.61
C ARG A 489 46.27 18.31 -29.17
N THR A 490 47.42 17.71 -29.43
CA THR A 490 48.46 18.27 -30.30
C THR A 490 47.97 18.32 -31.75
N LYS A 491 48.52 19.30 -32.48
CA LYS A 491 48.18 19.76 -33.83
C LYS A 491 48.07 18.68 -34.88
#